data_AF-A0A943EJG8-F1
#
_entry.id   AF-A0A943EJG8-F1
#
_cell.length_a   1.000
_cell.length_b   1.000
_cell.length_c   1.000
_cell.angle_alpha   90.00
_cell.angle_beta   90.00
_cell.angle_gamma   90.00
#
_symmetry.space_group_name_H-M   'P 1'
#
loop_
_entity.id
_entity.type
_entity.pdbx_description
1 polymer ?
#
loop_
_entity_poly.entity_id
_entity_poly.type
_entity_poly.pdbx_seq_one_letter_code
_entity_poly.pdbx_strand_id
1 'polypeptide(L)'
;MNIITIICLILFLLCLFIPMNKKILHYHIPLAWSLLVCSIIHGILETNNTAMVTGKLAWLSLLILIIFAYILKRNNLNWKKFHISLSIIFSILVIIHIIHAIIR
;
A
#
# COMPACT_ATOMS: atom_id res chain seq x y z
N MET A 1 9.88 -9.17 -14.12
CA MET A 1 9.12 -8.10 -13.43
C MET A 1 8.12 -7.52 -14.41
N ASN A 2 6.83 -7.68 -14.13
CA ASN A 2 5.77 -7.19 -15.02
C ASN A 2 5.65 -5.67 -14.88
N ILE A 3 5.26 -4.96 -15.95
CA ILE A 3 5.09 -3.49 -15.97
C ILE A 3 4.23 -3.02 -14.79
N ILE A 4 3.20 -3.80 -14.43
CA ILE A 4 2.30 -3.53 -13.31
C ILE A 4 3.03 -3.56 -11.96
N THR A 5 4.02 -4.44 -11.77
CA THR A 5 4.84 -4.48 -10.54
C THR A 5 5.65 -3.19 -10.39
N ILE A 6 6.22 -2.68 -11.48
CA ILE A 6 6.97 -1.41 -11.48
C ILE A 6 6.03 -0.25 -11.14
N ILE A 7 4.83 -0.23 -11.73
CA ILE A 7 3.80 0.78 -11.42
C ILE A 7 3.42 0.72 -9.94
N CYS A 8 3.18 -0.47 -9.37
CA CYS A 8 2.86 -0.62 -7.95
C CYS A 8 3.99 -0.09 -7.05
N LEU A 9 5.24 -0.39 -7.40
CA LEU A 9 6.41 0.09 -6.65
C LEU A 9 6.49 1.62 -6.66
N ILE A 10 6.32 2.25 -7.83
CA ILE A 10 6.33 3.71 -7.97
C ILE A 10 5.19 4.34 -7.16
N LEU A 11 3.97 3.80 -7.28
CA LEU A 11 2.81 4.29 -6.53
C LEU A 11 3.00 4.15 -5.02
N PHE A 12 3.59 3.05 -4.56
CA PHE A 12 3.93 2.82 -3.15
C PHE A 12 4.94 3.86 -2.64
N LEU A 13 6.03 4.09 -3.38
CA LEU A 13 7.03 5.10 -3.03
C LEU A 13 6.42 6.50 -3.00
N LEU A 14 5.61 6.86 -4.01
CA LEU A 14 4.88 8.13 -4.03
C LEU A 14 3.99 8.28 -2.80
N CYS A 15 3.25 7.25 -2.41
CA CYS A 15 2.42 7.28 -1.20
C CYS A 15 3.23 7.43 0.09
N LEU A 16 4.48 6.98 0.12
CA LEU A 16 5.37 7.13 1.27
C LEU A 16 5.92 8.57 1.40
N PHE A 17 6.31 9.19 0.27
CA PHE A 17 6.99 10.48 0.28
C PHE A 17 6.05 11.68 0.16
N ILE A 18 4.93 11.57 -0.56
CA ILE A 18 3.97 12.68 -0.74
C ILE A 18 3.47 13.27 0.58
N PRO A 19 3.15 12.49 1.63
CA PRO A 19 2.73 13.04 2.91
C PRO A 19 3.74 13.98 3.57
N MET A 20 5.02 13.93 3.19
CA MET A 20 6.05 14.85 3.68
C MET A 20 5.92 16.25 3.08
N ASN A 21 5.28 16.39 1.91
CA ASN A 21 5.11 17.66 1.22
C ASN A 21 3.64 18.11 1.22
N LYS A 22 3.33 19.08 2.08
CA LYS A 22 1.97 19.63 2.24
C LYS A 22 1.34 20.14 0.93
N LYS A 23 2.15 20.60 -0.04
CA LYS A 23 1.66 21.18 -1.31
C LYS A 23 1.01 20.15 -2.23
N ILE A 24 1.41 18.89 -2.12
CA ILE A 24 0.96 17.80 -3.01
C ILE A 24 0.17 16.73 -2.25
N LEU A 25 -0.17 17.00 -0.99
CA LEU A 25 -0.88 16.06 -0.11
C LEU A 25 -2.26 15.68 -0.64
N HIS A 26 -2.91 16.55 -1.42
CA HIS A 26 -4.21 16.25 -2.04
C HIS A 26 -4.13 15.13 -3.07
N TYR A 27 -2.97 14.90 -3.68
CA TYR A 27 -2.75 13.76 -4.59
C TYR A 27 -2.57 12.42 -3.86
N HIS A 28 -2.33 12.42 -2.55
CA HIS A 28 -2.11 11.18 -1.80
C HIS A 28 -3.31 10.23 -1.85
N ILE A 29 -4.53 10.76 -1.70
CA ILE A 29 -5.76 9.96 -1.68
C ILE A 29 -5.99 9.23 -3.01
N PRO A 30 -6.01 9.91 -4.18
CA PRO A 30 -6.19 9.21 -5.45
C PRO A 30 -5.06 8.23 -5.74
N LEU A 31 -3.81 8.54 -5.36
CA LEU A 31 -2.67 7.62 -5.54
C LEU A 31 -2.78 6.36 -4.68
N ALA A 32 -3.29 6.46 -3.45
CA ALA A 32 -3.53 5.31 -2.57
C ALA A 32 -4.60 4.37 -3.16
N TRP A 33 -5.66 4.93 -3.75
CA TRP A 33 -6.67 4.14 -4.47
C TRP A 33 -6.10 3.48 -5.73
N SER A 34 -5.32 4.22 -6.52
CA SER A 34 -4.63 3.65 -7.68
C SER A 34 -3.68 2.51 -7.28
N LEU A 35 -2.95 2.66 -6.17
CA LEU A 35 -2.10 1.61 -5.64
C LEU A 35 -2.89 0.35 -5.28
N LEU A 36 -4.05 0.51 -4.62
CA LEU A 36 -4.93 -0.61 -4.29
C LEU A 36 -5.38 -1.36 -5.55
N VAL A 37 -5.91 -0.64 -6.54
CA VAL A 37 -6.37 -1.24 -7.81
C VAL A 37 -5.24 -1.96 -8.53
N CYS A 38 -4.08 -1.31 -8.69
CA CYS A 38 -2.92 -1.92 -9.32
C CYS A 38 -2.42 -3.16 -8.55
N SER A 39 -2.45 -3.14 -7.22
CA SER A 39 -2.02 -4.27 -6.39
C SER A 39 -2.95 -5.49 -6.53
N ILE A 40 -4.25 -5.27 -6.68
CA ILE A 40 -5.23 -6.34 -6.94
C ILE A 40 -5.01 -6.92 -8.33
N ILE A 41 -4.87 -6.08 -9.35
CA ILE A 41 -4.60 -6.53 -10.72
C ILE A 41 -3.29 -7.32 -10.76
N HIS A 42 -2.24 -6.83 -10.09
CA HIS A 42 -0.97 -7.55 -9.97
C HIS A 42 -1.19 -8.95 -9.37
N GLY A 43 -1.91 -9.05 -8.25
CA GLY A 43 -2.18 -10.31 -7.57
C GLY A 43 -3.04 -11.29 -8.38
N ILE A 44 -3.97 -10.79 -9.21
CA ILE A 44 -4.78 -11.64 -10.11
C ILE A 44 -3.93 -12.19 -11.26
N LEU A 45 -2.99 -11.40 -11.78
CA LEU A 45 -2.10 -11.84 -12.85
C LEU A 45 -1.05 -12.85 -12.35
N GLU A 46 -0.63 -12.72 -11.09
CA GLU A 46 0.36 -13.58 -10.45
C GLU A 46 -0.30 -14.82 -9.81
N THR A 47 -0.85 -15.71 -10.65
CA THR A 47 -1.74 -16.81 -10.22
C THR A 47 -1.06 -18.00 -9.53
N ASN A 48 0.26 -18.18 -9.65
CA ASN A 48 0.97 -19.39 -9.19
C ASN A 48 2.33 -19.10 -8.54
N ASN A 49 2.36 -18.22 -7.52
CA ASN A 49 3.60 -17.90 -6.82
C ASN A 49 3.51 -18.19 -5.31
N THR A 50 4.58 -18.71 -4.72
CA THR A 50 4.69 -18.99 -3.27
C THR A 50 4.51 -17.71 -2.44
N ALA A 51 4.83 -16.55 -3.00
CA ALA A 51 4.64 -15.24 -2.40
C ALA A 51 3.17 -14.73 -2.41
N MET A 52 2.22 -15.48 -2.99
CA MET A 52 0.82 -15.06 -3.11
C MET A 52 0.15 -14.78 -1.76
N VAL A 53 0.42 -15.59 -0.72
CA VAL A 53 -0.18 -15.38 0.62
C VAL A 53 0.27 -14.05 1.21
N THR A 54 1.56 -13.75 1.14
CA THR A 54 2.11 -12.47 1.62
C THR A 54 1.59 -11.28 0.80
N GLY A 55 1.40 -11.44 -0.51
CA GLY A 55 0.78 -10.42 -1.36
C GLY A 55 -0.68 -10.16 -0.99
N LYS A 56 -1.45 -11.22 -0.71
CA LYS A 56 -2.84 -11.11 -0.25
C LYS A 56 -2.97 -10.34 1.06
N LEU A 57 -2.10 -10.65 2.02
CA LEU A 57 -2.04 -9.92 3.28
C LEU A 57 -1.69 -8.44 3.10
N ALA A 58 -0.75 -8.12 2.18
CA ALA A 58 -0.35 -6.75 1.92
C ALA A 58 -1.49 -5.89 1.34
N TRP A 59 -2.19 -6.35 0.30
CA TRP A 59 -3.29 -5.56 -0.28
C TRP A 59 -4.53 -5.51 0.63
N LEU A 60 -4.79 -6.54 1.44
CA LEU A 60 -5.82 -6.49 2.48
C LEU A 60 -5.48 -5.43 3.54
N SER A 61 -4.23 -5.37 3.98
CA SER A 61 -3.77 -4.33 4.91
C SER A 61 -3.91 -2.93 4.31
N LEU A 62 -3.65 -2.76 3.01
CA LEU A 62 -3.86 -1.50 2.31
C LEU A 62 -5.35 -1.10 2.27
N LEU A 63 -6.23 -2.05 1.98
CA LEU A 63 -7.67 -1.82 1.98
C LEU A 63 -8.17 -1.36 3.36
N ILE A 64 -7.74 -2.06 4.42
CA ILE A 64 -8.04 -1.70 5.81
C ILE A 64 -7.56 -0.28 6.10
N LEU A 65 -6.33 0.05 5.72
CA LEU A 65 -5.74 1.37 5.93
C LEU A 65 -6.56 2.49 5.26
N ILE A 66 -7.04 2.26 4.04
CA ILE A 66 -7.89 3.20 3.31
C ILE A 66 -9.24 3.36 4.01
N ILE A 67 -9.90 2.26 4.38
CA ILE A 67 -11.20 2.30 5.08
C ILE A 67 -11.10 3.06 6.40
N PHE A 68 -10.11 2.73 7.24
CA PHE A 68 -9.89 3.41 8.52
C PHE A 68 -9.56 4.90 8.35
N ALA A 69 -8.88 5.28 7.26
CA ALA A 69 -8.59 6.66 6.97
C ALA A 69 -9.86 7.50 6.75
N TYR A 70 -10.94 6.91 6.20
CA TYR A 70 -12.23 7.57 6.01
C TYR A 70 -13.15 7.51 7.25
N ILE A 71 -13.15 6.39 7.99
CA ILE A 71 -14.03 6.21 9.16
C ILE A 71 -13.63 7.13 10.31
N LEU A 72 -12.34 7.24 10.59
CA LEU A 72 -11.85 8.06 11.69
C LEU A 72 -11.77 9.53 11.25
N LYS A 73 -12.15 10.47 12.14
CA LYS A 73 -12.02 11.92 11.86
C LYS A 73 -10.55 12.32 11.69
N ARG A 74 -10.20 12.79 10.48
CA ARG A 74 -8.84 13.20 10.06
C ARG A 74 -8.15 14.24 10.96
N ASN A 75 -8.92 15.03 11.73
CA ASN A 75 -8.40 16.08 12.61
C ASN A 75 -7.99 15.62 14.02
N ASN A 76 -8.11 14.33 14.35
CA ASN A 76 -7.70 13.83 15.66
C ASN A 76 -6.21 13.41 15.63
N LEU A 77 -5.41 13.81 16.63
CA LEU A 77 -4.04 13.31 16.81
C LEU A 77 -3.99 11.78 16.87
N ASN A 78 -5.03 11.14 17.42
CA ASN A 78 -5.15 9.69 17.44
C ASN A 78 -5.34 9.12 16.03
N TRP A 79 -6.10 9.78 15.15
CA TRP A 79 -6.25 9.37 13.74
C TRP A 79 -4.87 9.28 13.07
N LYS A 80 -4.06 10.32 13.22
CA LYS A 80 -2.73 10.38 12.61
C LYS A 80 -1.82 9.26 13.15
N LYS A 81 -1.84 9.00 14.47
CA LYS A 81 -1.08 7.90 15.08
C LYS A 81 -1.51 6.54 14.53
N PHE A 82 -2.81 6.26 14.47
CA PHE A 82 -3.33 4.99 13.94
C PHE A 82 -2.99 4.82 12.46
N HIS A 83 -3.21 5.86 11.66
CA HIS A 83 -2.92 5.82 10.23
C HIS A 83 -1.44 5.55 9.96
N ILE A 84 -0.53 6.27 10.64
CA ILE A 84 0.93 6.04 10.51
C ILE A 84 1.30 4.63 10.97
N SER A 85 0.74 4.15 12.08
CA SER A 85 1.05 2.80 12.60
C SER A 85 0.63 1.72 11.61
N LEU A 86 -0.57 1.84 11.02
CA LEU A 86 -1.04 0.94 9.96
C LEU A 86 -0.19 1.06 8.70
N SER A 87 0.26 2.27 8.33
CA SER A 87 1.16 2.46 7.18
C SER A 87 2.49 1.73 7.38
N ILE A 88 3.06 1.77 8.58
CA ILE A 88 4.30 1.05 8.90
C ILE A 88 4.09 -0.46 8.76
N ILE A 89 3.00 -1.01 9.31
CA ILE A 89 2.66 -2.43 9.18
C ILE A 89 2.51 -2.82 7.70
N PHE A 90 1.78 -2.02 6.92
CA PHE A 90 1.63 -2.23 5.49
C PHE A 90 2.97 -2.20 4.76
N SER A 91 3.84 -1.22 5.03
CA SER A 91 5.17 -1.14 4.42
C SER A 91 6.04 -2.35 4.75
N ILE A 92 6.00 -2.85 6.00
CA ILE A 92 6.71 -4.07 6.39
C ILE A 92 6.19 -5.28 5.62
N LEU A 93 4.86 -5.43 5.48
CA LEU A 93 4.26 -6.51 4.69
C LEU A 93 4.67 -6.46 3.21
N VAL A 94 4.77 -5.26 2.63
CA VAL A 94 5.27 -5.07 1.26
C VAL A 94 6.73 -5.52 1.14
N ILE A 95 7.59 -5.14 2.09
CA ILE A 95 8.99 -5.58 2.11
C ILE A 95 9.09 -7.10 2.22
N ILE A 96 8.34 -7.71 3.14
CA ILE A 96 8.30 -9.17 3.31
C ILE A 96 7.84 -9.84 2.01
N HIS A 97 6.80 -9.31 1.36
CA HIS A 97 6.30 -9.85 0.10
C HIS A 97 7.37 -9.79 -1.01
N ILE A 98 8.08 -8.67 -1.14
CA ILE A 98 9.16 -8.51 -2.13
C ILE A 98 10.30 -9.50 -1.83
N ILE A 99 10.74 -9.59 -0.57
CA ILE A 99 11.80 -10.52 -0.17
C ILE A 99 11.39 -11.97 -0.47
N HIS A 100 10.16 -12.35 -0.11
CA HIS A 100 9.65 -13.71 -0.35
C HIS A 100 9.57 -14.01 -1.85
N ALA A 101 9.16 -13.05 -2.69
CA ALA A 101 9.09 -13.19 -4.14
C ALA A 101 10.47 -13.21 -4.84
N ILE A 102 11.52 -12.69 -4.19
CA ILE A 102 12.90 -12.73 -4.72
C ILE A 102 13.58 -14.03 -4.31
N ILE A 103 13.40 -14.46 -3.07
CA ILE A 103 14.07 -15.65 -2.52
C ILE A 103 13.46 -16.95 -3.07
N ARG A 104 12.17 -16.94 -3.42
CA ARG A 104 11.38 -18.14 -3.66
C ARG A 104 10.54 -18.01 -4.93
#